data_AF-A0A084SQE0-F1
#
_entry.id   AF-A0A084SQE0-F1
#
_cell.length_a   1.000
_cell.length_b   1.000
_cell.length_c   1.000
_cell.angle_alpha   90.00
_cell.angle_beta   90.00
_cell.angle_gamma   90.00
#
_symmetry.space_group_name_H-M   'P 1'
#
loop_
_entity.id
_entity.type
_entity.pdbx_description
1 polymer ?
#
loop_
_entity_poly.entity_id
_entity_poly.type
_entity_poly.pdbx_seq_one_letter_code
_entity_poly.pdbx_strand_id
1 'polypeptide(L)' 'LRGLRVLLVDFDPSAGASIFLGLAEEVREEHAPLYTVVELLEGKPFTPHKYPHVPGLELLPASTRLSHYAQKLDQ' A
#
# COMPACT_ATOMS: atom_id res chain seq x y z
N LEU A 1 0.00 -8.48 -17.88
CA LEU A 1 0.83 -7.32 -18.25
C LEU A 1 1.69 -7.70 -19.45
N ARG A 2 1.66 -6.95 -20.56
CA ARG A 2 2.36 -7.29 -21.82
C ARG A 2 3.88 -7.02 -21.73
N GLY A 3 4.55 -7.59 -20.73
CA GLY A 3 5.96 -7.31 -20.41
C GLY A 3 6.21 -5.98 -19.67
N LEU A 4 5.15 -5.22 -19.36
CA LEU A 4 5.26 -3.97 -18.61
C LEU A 4 5.44 -4.24 -17.12
N ARG A 5 6.27 -3.42 -16.47
CA ARG A 5 6.33 -3.29 -15.02
C ARG A 5 5.37 -2.19 -14.58
N VAL A 6 4.46 -2.51 -13.68
CA VAL A 6 3.41 -1.61 -13.20
C VAL A 6 3.44 -1.58 -11.69
N LEU A 7 3.50 -0.38 -11.13
CA LEU A 7 3.27 -0.14 -9.71
C LEU A 7 1.86 0.44 -9.56
N LEU A 8 0.97 -0.30 -8.91
CA LEU A 8 -0.30 0.22 -8.45
C LEU A 8 -0.09 0.92 -7.11
N VAL A 9 -0.50 2.19 -7.02
CA VAL A 9 -0.46 2.93 -5.76
C VAL A 9 -1.89 3.11 -5.29
N ASP A 10 -2.23 2.49 -4.16
CA ASP A 10 -3.50 2.71 -3.48
C ASP A 10 -3.32 3.89 -2.54
N PHE A 11 -3.99 5.00 -2.81
CA PHE A 11 -3.90 6.25 -2.04
C PHE A 11 -5.24 6.61 -1.40
N ASP A 12 -6.08 5.62 -1.12
CA ASP A 12 -7.31 5.78 -0.36
C ASP A 12 -7.14 5.09 1.01
N PRO A 13 -7.32 5.79 2.15
CA PRO A 13 -7.27 5.16 3.48
C PRO A 13 -8.21 3.96 3.65
N SER A 14 -9.27 3.85 2.84
CA SER A 14 -10.16 2.68 2.81
C SER A 14 -9.51 1.42 2.21
N ALA A 15 -8.40 1.59 1.49
CA ALA A 15 -7.53 0.55 0.93
C ALA A 15 -8.26 -0.48 0.05
N GLY A 16 -9.28 -0.03 -0.69
CA GLY A 16 -10.12 -0.91 -1.50
C GLY A 16 -9.35 -1.68 -2.58
N ALA A 17 -8.37 -1.06 -3.23
CA ALA A 17 -7.54 -1.76 -4.23
C ALA A 17 -6.62 -2.78 -3.58
N SER A 18 -6.07 -2.45 -2.41
CA SER A 18 -5.23 -3.35 -1.61
C SER A 18 -5.99 -4.58 -1.14
N ILE A 19 -7.22 -4.38 -0.65
CA ILE A 19 -8.14 -5.46 -0.25
C ILE A 19 -8.49 -6.35 -1.43
N PHE A 20 -8.84 -5.75 -2.59
CA PHE A 20 -9.17 -6.51 -3.80
C PHE A 20 -8.01 -7.39 -4.27
N LEU A 21 -6.77 -6.94 -4.06
CA LEU A 21 -5.54 -7.68 -4.39
C LEU A 21 -5.08 -8.64 -3.28
N GLY A 22 -5.91 -8.90 -2.27
CA GLY A 22 -5.68 -9.98 -1.31
C GLY A 22 -4.96 -9.57 -0.03
N LEU A 23 -4.78 -8.27 0.25
CA LEU A 23 -4.16 -7.78 1.49
C LEU A 23 -5.19 -7.43 2.57
N ALA A 24 -6.32 -8.13 2.60
CA ALA A 24 -7.43 -7.75 3.47
C ALA A 24 -7.10 -7.85 4.96
N GLU A 25 -6.27 -8.80 5.36
CA GLU A 25 -5.86 -9.01 6.75
C GLU A 25 -4.79 -7.98 7.15
N GLU A 26 -3.72 -7.85 6.35
CA GLU A 26 -2.57 -7.01 6.63
C GLU A 26 -2.91 -5.51 6.64
N VAL A 27 -3.92 -5.11 5.86
CA VAL A 27 -4.39 -3.71 5.82
C VAL A 27 -5.28 -3.37 7.02
N ARG A 28 -5.97 -4.37 7.59
CA ARG A 28 -6.84 -4.20 8.76
C ARG A 28 -6.06 -4.29 10.07
N GLU A 29 -5.00 -5.11 10.09
CA GLU A 29 -4.11 -5.22 11.22
C GLU A 29 -3.11 -4.06 11.25
N GLU A 30 -3.32 -3.08 12.13
CA GLU A 30 -2.43 -1.92 12.28
C GLU A 30 -0.95 -2.28 12.56
N HIS A 31 -0.70 -3.49 13.06
CA HIS A 31 0.63 -3.97 13.45
C HIS A 31 1.23 -4.98 12.46
N ALA A 32 0.53 -5.34 11.38
CA ALA A 32 1.10 -6.22 10.38
C ALA A 32 2.32 -5.55 9.73
N PRO A 33 3.42 -6.27 9.50
CA PRO A 33 4.61 -5.74 8.85
C PRO A 33 4.37 -5.55 7.35
N LEU A 34 3.59 -4.53 6.99
CA LEU A 34 3.24 -4.16 5.62
C LEU A 34 3.84 -2.80 5.28
N TYR A 35 4.60 -2.73 4.19
CA TYR A 35 5.07 -1.46 3.64
C TYR A 35 3.93 -0.81 2.85
N THR A 36 3.45 0.34 3.31
CA THR A 36 2.33 1.09 2.72
C THR A 36 2.78 2.45 2.19
N VAL A 37 1.86 3.19 1.60
CA VAL A 37 2.04 4.61 1.23
C VAL A 37 2.59 5.45 2.40
N VAL A 38 2.22 5.15 3.65
CA VAL A 38 2.69 5.91 4.81
C VAL A 38 4.20 5.78 4.97
N GLU A 39 4.76 4.56 4.88
CA GLU A 39 6.20 4.34 4.94
C GLU A 39 6.95 5.07 3.81
N LEU A 40 6.36 5.15 2.61
CA LEU A 40 6.92 5.93 1.51
C LEU A 40 6.95 7.44 1.84
N LEU A 41 5.85 7.99 2.34
CA LEU A 41 5.74 9.40 2.72
C LEU A 41 6.67 9.76 3.90
N GLU A 42 6.94 8.81 4.80
CA GLU A 42 7.93 8.93 5.87
C GLU A 42 9.39 8.79 5.40
N GLY A 43 9.61 8.54 4.10
CA GLY A 43 10.95 8.43 3.51
C GLY A 43 11.67 7.10 3.82
N LYS A 44 10.95 6.05 4.23
CA LYS A 44 11.55 4.72 4.45
C LYS A 44 11.95 4.08 3.11
N PRO A 45 12.99 3.23 3.10
CA PRO A 45 13.44 2.54 1.88
C PRO A 45 12.29 1.84 1.13
N PHE A 46 12.21 2.05 -0.18
CA PHE A 46 11.10 1.57 -1.00
C PHE A 46 11.05 0.04 -1.12
N THR A 47 10.00 -0.58 -0.59
CA THR A 47 9.78 -2.04 -0.61
C THR A 47 8.32 -2.40 -0.94
N PRO A 48 7.86 -2.20 -2.18
CA PRO A 48 6.46 -2.45 -2.54
C PRO A 48 6.10 -3.93 -2.45
N HIS A 49 4.82 -4.21 -2.23
CA HIS A 49 4.29 -5.56 -2.20
C HIS A 49 4.25 -6.16 -3.62
N LYS A 50 4.86 -7.32 -3.81
CA LYS A 50 4.85 -8.01 -5.11
C LYS A 50 3.61 -8.87 -5.22
N TYR A 51 2.86 -8.75 -6.32
CA TYR A 51 1.69 -9.60 -6.52
C TYR A 51 2.08 -10.90 -7.26
N PRO A 52 2.06 -12.07 -6.59
CA PRO A 52 2.64 -13.29 -7.14
C PRO A 52 1.87 -13.83 -8.36
N HIS A 53 0.59 -13.51 -8.49
CA HIS A 53 -0.27 -14.03 -9.55
C HIS A 53 -0.16 -13.25 -10.87
N VAL A 54 0.40 -12.04 -10.85
CA VAL A 54 0.57 -11.22 -12.06
C VAL A 54 2.01 -10.71 -12.12
N PRO A 55 2.92 -11.44 -12.80
CA PRO A 55 4.31 -11.02 -12.95
C PRO A 55 4.41 -9.60 -13.53
N GLY A 56 5.24 -8.77 -12.90
CA GLY A 56 5.42 -7.37 -13.25
C GLY A 56 4.44 -6.41 -12.58
N LEU A 57 3.46 -6.90 -11.80
CA LEU A 57 2.59 -6.07 -10.95
C LEU A 57 3.17 -5.98 -9.55
N GLU A 58 3.39 -4.76 -9.10
CA GLU A 58 3.73 -4.42 -7.71
C GLU A 58 2.63 -3.49 -7.18
N LEU A 59 2.41 -3.54 -5.88
CA LEU A 59 1.41 -2.76 -5.16
C LEU A 59 2.11 -1.98 -4.06
N LEU A 60 1.82 -0.69 -3.99
CA LEU A 60 2.02 0.12 -2.80
C LEU A 60 0.66 0.26 -2.09
N PRO A 61 0.39 -0.55 -1.06
CA PRO A 61 -0.92 -0.57 -0.42
C PRO A 61 -1.17 0.67 0.42
N ALA A 62 -2.45 0.94 0.68
CA ALA A 62 -2.89 1.89 1.70
C ALA A 62 -3.25 1.16 3.00
N SER A 63 -3.42 1.94 4.07
CA SER A 63 -4.01 1.49 5.33
C SER A 63 -4.71 2.67 6.00
N THR A 64 -5.49 2.40 7.05
CA THR A 64 -6.12 3.42 7.90
C THR A 64 -5.09 4.42 8.48
N ARG A 65 -3.82 4.02 8.58
CA ARG A 65 -2.72 4.91 8.99
C ARG A 65 -2.56 6.13 8.07
N LEU A 66 -2.99 6.04 6.81
CA LEU A 66 -2.95 7.15 5.86
C LEU A 66 -3.88 8.30 6.29
N SER A 67 -5.07 8.02 6.84
CA SER A 67 -5.93 9.08 7.38
C SER A 67 -5.33 9.75 8.62
N HIS A 68 -4.65 8.98 9.47
CA HIS A 68 -3.95 9.54 10.63
C HIS A 68 -2.74 10.39 10.23
N TYR A 69 -2.03 9.99 9.17
CA TYR A 69 -0.91 10.77 8.64
C TYR A 69 -1.37 12.12 8.08
N ALA A 70 -2.47 12.16 7.31
CA ALA A 70 -3.04 13.41 6.80
C ALA A 70 -3.40 14.38 7.93
N GLN A 71 -4.07 13.89 8.99
CA GLN A 71 -4.42 14.71 10.16
C GLN A 71 -3.20 15.33 10.87
N LYS A 72 -2.03 14.67 10.86
CA LYS A 72 -0.80 15.19 11.47
C LYS A 72 -0.18 16.33 10.65
N LEU A 73 -0.38 16.35 9.34
CA LEU A 73 0.16 17.40 8.47
C LEU A 73 -0.65 18.70 8.53
N ASP A 74 -1.94 18.60 8.89
CA ASP A 74 -2.83 19.75 9.05
C ASP A 74 -2.68 20.47 10.40
N GLN A 75 -1.81 19.98 11.30
CA GLN A 75 -1.49 20.56 12.63
C GLN A 75 -0.23 21.42 12.59
#